data_AF-A0A0B7NBI8-F1
#
_entry.id   AF-A0A0B7NBI8-F1
#
_cell.length_a   1.000
_cell.length_b   1.000
_cell.length_c   1.000
_cell.angle_alpha   90.00
_cell.angle_beta   90.00
_cell.angle_gamma   90.00
#
_symmetry.space_group_name_H-M   'P 1'
#
loop_
_entity.id
_entity.type
_entity.pdbx_description
1 polymer ?
#
loop_
_entity_poly.entity_id
_entity_poly.type
_entity_poly.pdbx_seq_one_letter_code
_entity_poly.pdbx_strand_id
1 'polypeptide(L)'
;MNNAIYKLKHDADPSTKNKQRKAFIDLKKPCHHKMEECEIDQEVDESKLVSSGTDNGVVNVTETVAFGVDRLKYHLRLYNHFQVLQDENGTFMEENKDAQFQELPRSFKIRSAEIPQQSGLARLTILGQQVANYEADLSQSIGIQHCSTFGKLETAFDQYSQAKTSVRKFYHSKSNAKKKRRYELAKGKYYDRLAAKERRFTHASTPIMFIGDRGHAVVSPFKGHLRFGGHWKELCHSRYTPTLITNEHNSSQTCLWCFSKLSHPYTALDGQVKMTNGSFICLNAACPQKYVVMSRDRLSALAIGLAGAAQLMLGYTFPCFDPKNTTEKQAMFSHLALVFSNRKQQTSSPSVGG
;
A
#
# COMPACT_ATOMS: atom_id res chain seq x y z
N MET A 1 -30.34 -18.08 37.58
CA MET A 1 -30.62 -17.77 36.16
C MET A 1 -29.46 -17.18 35.35
N ASN A 2 -28.35 -16.70 35.95
CA ASN A 2 -27.26 -16.04 35.18
C ASN A 2 -26.08 -16.93 34.77
N ASN A 3 -25.99 -18.18 35.25
CA ASN A 3 -24.83 -19.04 34.98
C ASN A 3 -24.98 -19.84 33.65
N ALA A 4 -26.20 -20.05 33.16
CA ALA A 4 -26.46 -20.75 31.90
C ALA A 4 -26.20 -19.87 30.67
N ILE A 5 -26.48 -18.56 30.76
CA ILE A 5 -26.22 -17.60 29.68
C ILE A 5 -24.72 -17.32 29.52
N TYR A 6 -23.96 -17.37 30.63
CA TYR A 6 -22.50 -17.18 30.60
C TYR A 6 -21.78 -18.34 29.90
N LYS A 7 -22.18 -19.59 30.18
CA LYS A 7 -21.61 -20.78 29.51
C LYS A 7 -21.93 -20.84 28.02
N LEU A 8 -23.14 -20.45 27.60
CA LEU A 8 -23.51 -20.37 26.18
C LEU A 8 -22.67 -19.36 25.37
N LYS A 9 -22.10 -18.33 26.02
CA LYS A 9 -21.22 -17.36 25.34
C LYS A 9 -19.73 -17.73 25.36
N HIS A 10 -19.32 -18.62 26.26
CA HIS A 10 -17.90 -18.86 26.54
C HIS A 10 -17.43 -20.31 26.34
N ASP A 11 -18.33 -21.28 26.19
CA ASP A 11 -18.02 -22.69 25.90
C ASP A 11 -18.22 -23.06 24.42
N ALA A 12 -18.31 -22.08 23.52
CA ALA A 12 -18.24 -22.36 22.09
C ALA A 12 -16.84 -22.86 21.74
N ASP A 13 -16.77 -24.14 21.36
CA ASP A 13 -15.58 -24.81 20.83
C ASP A 13 -14.79 -23.86 19.90
N PRO A 14 -13.52 -23.54 20.21
CA PRO A 14 -12.69 -22.68 19.37
C PRO A 14 -12.57 -23.17 17.91
N SER A 15 -12.90 -24.44 17.63
CA SER A 15 -12.90 -25.03 16.29
C SER A 15 -13.99 -24.50 15.35
N THR A 16 -15.04 -23.82 15.87
CA THR A 16 -16.16 -23.29 15.06
C THR A 16 -16.12 -21.76 14.86
N LYS A 17 -15.03 -21.09 15.26
CA LYS A 17 -14.84 -19.66 14.98
C LYS A 17 -14.68 -19.40 13.49
N ASN A 18 -15.77 -18.98 12.85
CA ASN A 18 -15.83 -18.28 11.56
C ASN A 18 -14.97 -18.90 10.44
N LYS A 19 -15.51 -19.88 9.71
CA LYS A 19 -15.28 -19.87 8.26
C LYS A 19 -15.94 -18.59 7.73
N GLN A 20 -15.20 -17.47 7.71
CA GLN A 20 -15.61 -16.28 6.97
C GLN A 20 -15.98 -16.76 5.57
N ARG A 21 -17.27 -16.62 5.19
CA ARG A 21 -17.70 -16.85 3.82
C ARG A 21 -16.89 -15.89 2.96
N LYS A 22 -16.05 -16.44 2.08
CA LYS A 22 -15.32 -15.64 1.11
C LYS A 22 -16.32 -14.92 0.19
N ALA A 23 -16.01 -13.69 -0.14
CA ALA A 23 -16.76 -12.89 -1.10
C ALA A 23 -16.38 -13.31 -2.51
N PHE A 24 -17.38 -13.66 -3.31
CA PHE A 24 -17.22 -13.92 -4.73
C PHE A 24 -17.16 -12.59 -5.48
N ILE A 25 -16.06 -12.35 -6.20
CA ILE A 25 -15.82 -11.08 -6.91
C ILE A 25 -15.90 -11.24 -8.43
N ASP A 26 -16.66 -10.33 -9.04
CA ASP A 26 -16.69 -10.11 -10.48
C ASP A 26 -15.65 -9.05 -10.85
N LEU A 27 -14.54 -9.49 -11.44
CA LEU A 27 -13.43 -8.63 -11.86
C LEU A 27 -13.78 -7.60 -12.94
N LYS A 28 -14.99 -7.64 -13.52
CA LYS A 28 -15.48 -6.61 -14.45
C LYS A 28 -16.20 -5.48 -13.73
N LYS A 29 -16.48 -5.64 -12.43
CA LYS A 29 -17.22 -4.67 -11.62
C LYS A 29 -16.33 -4.02 -10.56
N PRO A 30 -16.61 -2.76 -10.20
CA PRO A 30 -15.94 -2.13 -9.08
C PRO A 30 -16.22 -2.88 -7.76
N CYS A 31 -15.21 -3.04 -6.93
CA CYS A 31 -15.34 -3.68 -5.62
C CYS A 31 -14.29 -3.14 -4.63
N HIS A 32 -14.53 -3.37 -3.33
CA HIS A 32 -13.62 -2.99 -2.25
C HIS A 32 -13.59 -4.07 -1.17
N HIS A 33 -12.59 -4.94 -1.22
CA HIS A 33 -12.47 -6.07 -0.30
C HIS A 33 -11.02 -6.35 0.07
N LYS A 34 -10.82 -7.05 1.18
CA LYS A 34 -9.52 -7.65 1.48
C LYS A 34 -9.29 -8.86 0.59
N MET A 35 -8.07 -9.00 0.08
CA MET A 35 -7.71 -10.08 -0.81
C MET A 35 -7.87 -11.46 -0.15
N GLU A 36 -7.49 -11.60 1.13
CA GLU A 36 -7.68 -12.85 1.89
C GLU A 36 -9.15 -13.29 2.04
N GLU A 37 -10.10 -12.38 1.84
CA GLU A 37 -11.54 -12.62 1.98
C GLU A 37 -12.23 -12.85 0.62
N CYS A 38 -11.49 -12.93 -0.50
CA CYS A 38 -12.07 -13.01 -1.84
C CYS A 38 -11.82 -14.34 -2.56
N GLU A 39 -12.75 -14.71 -3.44
CA GLU A 39 -12.62 -15.74 -4.48
C GLU A 39 -13.20 -15.22 -5.79
N ILE A 40 -12.69 -15.68 -6.93
CA ILE A 40 -13.20 -15.27 -8.25
C ILE A 40 -14.41 -16.13 -8.61
N ASP A 41 -15.50 -15.49 -9.05
CA ASP A 41 -16.78 -16.14 -9.40
C ASP A 41 -16.91 -16.53 -10.89
N GLN A 42 -15.88 -16.29 -11.70
CA GLN A 42 -15.97 -16.43 -13.16
C GLN A 42 -14.65 -16.89 -13.79
N GLU A 43 -14.75 -17.53 -14.96
CA GLU A 43 -13.58 -17.74 -15.82
C GLU A 43 -13.00 -16.39 -16.26
N VAL A 44 -11.70 -16.23 -16.04
CA VAL A 44 -10.97 -15.00 -16.34
C VAL A 44 -10.12 -15.20 -17.59
N ASP A 45 -10.33 -14.36 -18.60
CA ASP A 45 -9.42 -14.25 -19.73
C ASP A 45 -8.09 -13.62 -19.25
N GLU A 46 -7.12 -14.48 -18.92
CA GLU A 46 -5.80 -14.10 -18.43
C GLU A 46 -5.07 -13.12 -19.37
N SER A 47 -5.31 -13.20 -20.69
CA SER A 47 -4.59 -12.39 -21.69
C SER A 47 -4.94 -10.90 -21.62
N LYS A 48 -6.13 -10.58 -21.10
CA LYS A 48 -6.62 -9.20 -20.96
C LYS A 48 -6.43 -8.65 -19.56
N LEU A 49 -5.92 -9.46 -18.63
CA LEU A 49 -5.80 -9.08 -17.24
C LEU A 49 -4.56 -8.19 -17.03
N VAL A 50 -4.82 -6.97 -16.58
CA VAL A 50 -3.77 -6.06 -16.08
C VAL A 50 -4.01 -5.82 -14.60
N SER A 51 -2.97 -6.12 -13.84
CA SER A 51 -2.92 -5.91 -12.40
C SER A 51 -2.02 -4.73 -12.10
N SER A 52 -2.20 -4.13 -10.93
CA SER A 52 -1.26 -3.17 -10.39
C SER A 52 -1.11 -3.36 -8.90
N GLY A 53 0.09 -3.11 -8.40
CA GLY A 53 0.37 -3.03 -6.97
C GLY A 53 0.72 -1.61 -6.57
N THR A 54 0.25 -1.20 -5.40
CA THR A 54 0.35 0.17 -4.90
C THR A 54 0.94 0.17 -3.49
N ASP A 55 2.08 0.81 -3.33
CA ASP A 55 2.73 1.11 -2.05
C ASP A 55 2.33 2.51 -1.58
N ASN A 56 1.95 2.63 -0.30
CA ASN A 56 1.60 3.90 0.33
C ASN A 56 2.74 4.35 1.24
N GLY A 57 3.23 5.58 1.04
CA GLY A 57 4.36 6.13 1.77
C GLY A 57 4.14 7.55 2.27
N VAL A 58 5.20 8.15 2.82
CA VAL A 58 5.16 9.51 3.40
C VAL A 58 5.68 10.56 2.41
N VAL A 59 6.82 10.29 1.76
CA VAL A 59 7.44 11.23 0.79
C VAL A 59 6.81 11.04 -0.58
N ASN A 60 6.96 9.84 -1.14
CA ASN A 60 6.07 9.33 -2.18
C ASN A 60 4.83 8.84 -1.46
N VAL A 61 3.73 9.59 -1.58
CA VAL A 61 2.44 9.21 -0.97
C VAL A 61 1.92 7.93 -1.61
N THR A 62 2.26 7.75 -2.87
CA THR A 62 1.90 6.58 -3.66
C THR A 62 3.03 6.27 -4.61
N GLU A 63 3.33 4.98 -4.71
CA GLU A 63 4.02 4.42 -5.86
C GLU A 63 3.25 3.21 -6.38
N THR A 64 3.00 3.17 -7.68
CA THR A 64 2.15 2.16 -8.32
C THR A 64 2.84 1.54 -9.51
N VAL A 65 2.86 0.21 -9.56
CA VAL A 65 3.46 -0.57 -10.64
C VAL A 65 2.37 -1.41 -11.30
N ALA A 66 2.22 -1.28 -12.62
CA ALA A 66 1.31 -2.09 -13.41
C ALA A 66 2.05 -3.26 -14.07
N PHE A 67 1.38 -4.40 -14.21
CA PHE A 67 1.93 -5.59 -14.84
C PHE A 67 0.83 -6.53 -15.34
N GLY A 68 1.13 -7.28 -16.40
CA GLY A 68 0.25 -8.33 -16.95
C GLY A 68 0.55 -9.72 -16.37
N VAL A 69 -0.24 -10.71 -16.77
CA VAL A 69 -0.11 -12.10 -16.30
C VAL A 69 1.27 -12.71 -16.62
N ASP A 70 1.91 -12.34 -17.72
CA ASP A 70 3.23 -12.86 -18.06
C ASP A 70 4.29 -12.49 -17.02
N ARG A 71 4.17 -11.30 -16.43
CA ARG A 71 5.04 -10.86 -15.33
C ARG A 71 4.80 -11.69 -14.07
N LEU A 72 3.54 -12.01 -13.77
CA LEU A 72 3.19 -12.89 -12.65
C LEU A 72 3.78 -14.28 -12.88
N LYS A 73 3.55 -14.89 -14.06
CA LYS A 73 4.11 -16.19 -14.45
C LYS A 73 5.64 -16.19 -14.35
N TYR A 74 6.31 -15.13 -14.80
CA TYR A 74 7.75 -14.97 -14.63
C TYR A 74 8.18 -15.05 -13.15
N HIS A 75 7.54 -14.30 -12.25
CA HIS A 75 7.90 -14.32 -10.82
C HIS A 75 7.53 -15.64 -10.13
N LEU A 76 6.46 -16.32 -10.56
CA LEU A 76 6.09 -17.65 -10.06
C LEU A 76 7.14 -18.70 -10.43
N ARG A 77 7.62 -18.70 -11.69
CA ARG A 77 8.72 -19.58 -12.12
C ARG A 77 10.00 -19.28 -11.37
N LEU A 78 10.31 -18.00 -11.19
CA LEU A 78 11.49 -17.54 -10.49
C LEU A 78 11.47 -17.96 -9.01
N TYR A 79 10.31 -17.88 -8.35
CA TYR A 79 10.13 -18.37 -7.00
C TYR A 79 10.43 -19.86 -6.90
N ASN A 80 9.82 -20.68 -7.77
CA ASN A 80 10.05 -22.12 -7.76
C ASN A 80 11.52 -22.47 -8.02
N HIS A 81 12.19 -21.74 -8.91
CA HIS A 81 13.62 -21.93 -9.17
C HIS A 81 14.47 -21.69 -7.91
N PHE A 82 14.27 -20.57 -7.22
CA PHE A 82 15.04 -20.23 -6.01
C PHE A 82 14.65 -21.05 -4.77
N GLN A 83 13.50 -21.71 -4.77
CA GLN A 83 13.13 -22.68 -3.74
C GLN A 83 13.94 -23.97 -3.89
N VAL A 84 14.00 -24.54 -5.09
CA VAL A 84 14.79 -25.76 -5.36
C VAL A 84 16.27 -25.55 -5.04
N LEU A 85 16.81 -24.37 -5.36
CA LEU A 85 18.21 -24.01 -5.06
C LEU A 85 18.51 -23.83 -3.55
N GLN A 86 17.50 -23.68 -2.69
CA GLN A 86 17.71 -23.64 -1.24
C GLN A 86 17.77 -25.04 -0.61
N ASP A 87 17.15 -26.04 -1.26
CA ASP A 87 17.11 -27.43 -0.77
C ASP A 87 18.36 -28.22 -1.16
N GLU A 88 19.01 -27.87 -2.28
CA GLU A 88 20.27 -28.47 -2.70
C GLU A 88 21.45 -27.63 -2.20
N ASN A 89 22.11 -28.10 -1.12
CA ASN A 89 23.33 -27.49 -0.59
C ASN A 89 24.37 -27.22 -1.70
N GLY A 90 24.43 -25.98 -2.19
CA GLY A 90 25.62 -25.38 -2.79
C GLY A 90 25.99 -25.79 -4.22
N THR A 91 25.19 -26.55 -4.95
CA THR A 91 25.56 -26.91 -6.33
C THR A 91 25.12 -25.83 -7.31
N PHE A 92 26.03 -24.90 -7.56
CA PHE A 92 25.99 -23.95 -8.67
C PHE A 92 25.79 -24.72 -10.00
N MET A 93 24.67 -24.50 -10.66
CA MET A 93 24.66 -24.54 -12.13
C MET A 93 25.17 -23.17 -12.58
N GLU A 94 26.23 -23.13 -13.37
CA GLU A 94 26.65 -21.91 -14.06
C GLU A 94 25.42 -21.33 -14.77
N GLU A 95 24.95 -20.17 -14.30
CA GLU A 95 23.93 -19.41 -15.00
C GLU A 95 24.46 -19.15 -16.40
N ASN A 96 23.65 -19.50 -17.40
CA ASN A 96 23.75 -18.87 -18.71
C ASN A 96 23.83 -17.37 -18.47
N LYS A 97 25.00 -16.77 -18.69
CA LYS A 97 25.27 -15.33 -18.50
C LYS A 97 24.35 -14.44 -19.36
N ASP A 98 23.55 -15.06 -20.23
CA ASP A 98 22.64 -14.45 -21.19
C ASP A 98 21.15 -14.54 -20.81
N ALA A 99 20.78 -15.11 -19.65
CA ALA A 99 19.40 -15.03 -19.17
C ALA A 99 19.10 -13.58 -18.70
N GLN A 100 18.61 -12.75 -19.61
CA GLN A 100 18.25 -11.36 -19.31
C GLN A 100 17.06 -11.33 -18.33
N PHE A 101 17.36 -11.22 -17.03
CA PHE A 101 16.34 -11.04 -16.00
C PHE A 101 15.57 -9.75 -16.23
N GLN A 102 14.25 -9.79 -16.00
CA GLN A 102 13.43 -8.61 -16.24
C GLN A 102 13.75 -7.51 -15.20
N GLU A 103 14.01 -6.30 -15.70
CA GLU A 103 14.16 -5.11 -14.85
C GLU A 103 12.84 -4.74 -14.15
N LEU A 104 12.92 -3.96 -13.07
CA LEU A 104 11.73 -3.41 -12.41
C LEU A 104 10.93 -2.55 -13.39
N PRO A 105 9.59 -2.71 -13.46
CA PRO A 105 8.78 -1.96 -14.39
C PRO A 105 8.80 -0.47 -14.01
N ARG A 106 8.37 0.37 -14.94
CA ARG A 106 8.12 1.77 -14.63
C ARG A 106 6.98 1.87 -13.61
N SER A 107 7.03 2.93 -12.81
CA SER A 107 6.02 3.20 -11.79
C SER A 107 5.40 4.58 -11.97
N PHE A 108 4.16 4.70 -11.55
CA PHE A 108 3.46 5.97 -11.35
C PHE A 108 3.70 6.44 -9.91
N LYS A 109 4.05 7.72 -9.74
CA LYS A 109 4.40 8.28 -8.43
C LYS A 109 3.55 9.50 -8.14
N ILE A 110 3.12 9.63 -6.90
CA ILE A 110 2.47 10.83 -6.36
C ILE A 110 3.30 11.30 -5.18
N ARG A 111 3.83 12.51 -5.24
CA ARG A 111 4.60 13.10 -4.15
C ARG A 111 3.73 13.94 -3.24
N SER A 112 4.06 13.97 -1.95
CA SER A 112 3.32 14.77 -0.96
C SER A 112 3.31 16.26 -1.29
N ALA A 113 4.36 16.79 -1.93
CA ALA A 113 4.42 18.20 -2.34
C ALA A 113 3.40 18.60 -3.42
N GLU A 114 2.95 17.64 -4.25
CA GLU A 114 2.03 17.89 -5.36
C GLU A 114 0.57 18.06 -4.88
N ILE A 115 0.23 17.46 -3.74
CA ILE A 115 -1.15 17.41 -3.24
C ILE A 115 -1.63 18.77 -2.72
N PRO A 116 -0.91 19.53 -1.86
CA PRO A 116 -1.34 20.84 -1.37
C PRO A 116 -1.53 21.87 -2.48
N GLN A 117 -0.57 21.92 -3.41
CA GLN A 117 -0.56 22.91 -4.49
C GLN A 117 -1.78 22.76 -5.40
N GLN A 118 -2.22 21.52 -5.65
CA GLN A 118 -3.30 21.23 -6.59
C GLN A 118 -4.66 21.00 -5.93
N SER A 119 -4.71 20.65 -4.64
CA SER A 119 -5.97 20.54 -3.86
C SER A 119 -6.52 21.88 -3.39
N GLY A 120 -5.79 22.98 -3.61
CA GLY A 120 -6.20 24.32 -3.19
C GLY A 120 -6.04 24.54 -1.69
N LEU A 121 -5.10 23.83 -1.06
CA LEU A 121 -4.66 24.03 0.32
C LEU A 121 -3.92 25.39 0.37
N ALA A 122 -4.71 26.46 0.37
CA ALA A 122 -4.24 27.82 0.16
C ALA A 122 -3.37 28.32 1.32
N ARG A 123 -2.44 29.23 1.01
CA ARG A 123 -1.74 30.08 1.98
C ARG A 123 -2.73 30.70 2.98
N LEU A 124 -2.32 30.76 4.24
CA LEU A 124 -3.09 31.40 5.31
C LEU A 124 -3.36 32.87 4.94
N THR A 125 -4.61 33.29 5.09
CA THR A 125 -4.97 34.72 5.03
C THR A 125 -4.35 35.44 6.24
N ILE A 126 -4.22 36.77 6.22
CA ILE A 126 -3.72 37.53 7.39
C ILE A 126 -4.46 37.15 8.69
N LEU A 127 -5.80 37.09 8.65
CA LEU A 127 -6.64 36.60 9.76
C LEU A 127 -6.38 35.13 10.13
N GLY A 128 -6.02 34.29 9.15
CA GLY A 128 -5.68 32.90 9.40
C GLY A 128 -4.31 32.76 10.03
N GLN A 129 -3.35 33.63 9.68
CA GLN A 129 -2.04 33.71 10.31
C GLN A 129 -2.15 34.17 11.76
N GLN A 130 -3.00 35.17 12.04
CA GLN A 130 -3.29 35.61 13.41
C GLN A 130 -3.89 34.48 14.26
N VAL A 131 -4.85 33.73 13.73
CA VAL A 131 -5.42 32.57 14.42
C VAL A 131 -4.40 31.46 14.61
N ALA A 132 -3.55 31.18 13.62
CA ALA A 132 -2.48 30.21 13.74
C ALA A 132 -1.45 30.60 14.83
N ASN A 133 -1.15 31.89 14.95
CA ASN A 133 -0.29 32.39 16.03
C ASN A 133 -0.95 32.18 17.40
N TYR A 134 -2.24 32.53 17.55
CA TYR A 134 -2.98 32.24 18.78
C TYR A 134 -2.99 30.75 19.13
N GLU A 135 -3.16 29.86 18.14
CA GLU A 135 -3.11 28.41 18.34
C GLU A 135 -1.70 27.93 18.74
N ALA A 136 -0.65 28.50 18.15
CA ALA A 136 0.74 28.19 18.49
C ALA A 136 1.07 28.62 19.93
N ASP A 137 0.66 29.84 20.31
CA ASP A 137 0.85 30.37 21.67
C ASP A 137 0.10 29.51 22.70
N LEU A 138 -1.15 29.12 22.41
CA LEU A 138 -1.92 28.21 23.27
C LEU A 138 -1.31 26.81 23.33
N SER A 139 -0.71 26.31 22.24
CA SER A 139 -0.04 25.01 22.23
C SER A 139 1.28 25.00 23.01
N GLN A 140 1.93 26.16 23.17
CA GLN A 140 3.13 26.32 23.99
C GLN A 140 2.80 26.59 25.46
N SER A 141 1.58 27.05 25.76
CA SER A 141 1.11 27.27 27.12
C SER A 141 1.02 25.95 27.91
N ILE A 142 1.23 26.02 29.23
CA ILE A 142 1.03 24.89 30.14
C ILE A 142 -0.45 24.51 30.06
N GLY A 143 -0.74 23.34 29.50
CA GLY A 143 -2.11 22.83 29.45
C GLY A 143 -2.72 22.84 30.85
N ILE A 144 -4.02 23.15 30.96
CA ILE A 144 -4.73 23.32 32.24
C ILE A 144 -4.50 22.11 33.18
N GLN A 145 -4.39 20.91 32.60
CA GLN A 145 -4.09 19.65 33.28
C GLN A 145 -2.68 19.53 33.89
N HIS A 146 -1.78 20.48 33.59
CA HIS A 146 -0.39 20.53 34.06
C HIS A 146 -0.10 21.78 34.91
N CYS A 147 -1.13 22.59 35.21
CA CYS A 147 -1.00 23.75 36.08
C CYS A 147 -0.86 23.28 37.54
N SER A 148 0.34 23.42 38.10
CA SER A 148 0.64 23.02 39.50
C SER A 148 0.33 24.11 40.54
N THR A 149 -0.10 25.30 40.10
CA THR A 149 -0.30 26.48 40.96
C THR A 149 -1.42 27.35 40.42
N PHE A 150 -2.14 28.04 41.29
CA PHE A 150 -3.24 28.95 40.92
C PHE A 150 -2.81 30.04 39.92
N GLY A 151 -1.68 30.72 40.14
CA GLY A 151 -1.22 31.77 39.21
C GLY A 151 -0.92 31.27 37.79
N LYS A 152 -0.47 30.01 37.64
CA LYS A 152 -0.29 29.38 36.31
C LYS A 152 -1.63 29.07 35.65
N LEU A 153 -2.65 28.71 36.43
CA LEU A 153 -4.00 28.47 35.94
C LEU A 153 -4.66 29.77 35.47
N GLU A 154 -4.51 30.84 36.25
CA GLU A 154 -5.03 32.19 35.93
C GLU A 154 -4.39 32.73 34.65
N THR A 155 -3.06 32.60 34.51
CA THR A 155 -2.34 32.97 33.29
C THR A 155 -2.83 32.20 32.06
N ALA A 156 -3.03 30.88 32.18
CA ALA A 156 -3.53 30.05 31.10
C ALA A 156 -4.98 30.40 30.73
N PHE A 157 -5.81 30.71 31.72
CA PHE A 157 -7.20 31.14 31.53
C PHE A 157 -7.28 32.49 30.81
N ASP A 158 -6.44 33.45 31.16
CA ASP A 158 -6.39 34.77 30.53
C ASP A 158 -5.94 34.67 29.07
N GLN A 159 -4.88 33.89 28.80
CA GLN A 159 -4.41 33.61 27.43
C GLN A 159 -5.51 32.97 26.58
N TYR A 160 -6.22 31.98 27.11
CA TYR A 160 -7.34 31.35 26.42
C TYR A 160 -8.49 32.34 26.19
N SER A 161 -8.86 33.13 27.20
CA SER A 161 -9.96 34.10 27.12
C SER A 161 -9.70 35.19 26.07
N GLN A 162 -8.45 35.66 25.95
CA GLN A 162 -8.03 36.62 24.93
C GLN A 162 -8.13 36.05 23.50
N ALA A 163 -7.74 34.77 23.30
CA ALA A 163 -7.75 34.14 21.98
C ALA A 163 -9.14 33.61 21.55
N LYS A 164 -9.96 33.13 22.49
CA LYS A 164 -11.19 32.35 22.25
C LYS A 164 -12.14 33.02 21.26
N THR A 165 -12.42 34.31 21.45
CA THR A 165 -13.40 35.02 20.62
C THR A 165 -12.93 35.14 19.17
N SER A 166 -11.66 35.48 18.98
CA SER A 166 -11.03 35.61 17.65
C SER A 166 -10.97 34.27 16.92
N VAL A 167 -10.54 33.21 17.59
CA VAL A 167 -10.48 31.84 17.05
C VAL A 167 -11.88 31.36 16.67
N ARG A 168 -12.87 31.49 17.57
CA ARG A 168 -14.25 31.07 17.32
C ARG A 168 -14.87 31.87 16.18
N LYS A 169 -14.70 33.19 16.16
CA LYS A 169 -15.23 34.06 15.10
C LYS A 169 -14.62 33.71 13.74
N PHE A 170 -13.34 33.36 13.68
CA PHE A 170 -12.69 32.91 12.45
C PHE A 170 -13.28 31.60 11.95
N TYR A 171 -13.26 30.53 12.77
CA TYR A 171 -13.69 29.20 12.34
C TYR A 171 -15.18 29.13 11.99
N HIS A 172 -16.03 29.84 12.73
CA HIS A 172 -17.48 29.90 12.51
C HIS A 172 -17.91 31.04 11.58
N SER A 173 -16.99 31.81 11.01
CA SER A 173 -17.36 32.86 10.06
C SER A 173 -17.98 32.25 8.80
N LYS A 174 -18.98 32.94 8.22
CA LYS A 174 -19.57 32.58 6.93
C LYS A 174 -18.51 32.50 5.82
N SER A 175 -17.48 33.34 5.87
CA SER A 175 -16.37 33.35 4.92
C SER A 175 -15.54 32.06 5.02
N ASN A 176 -15.13 31.68 6.24
CA ASN A 176 -14.35 30.46 6.45
C ASN A 176 -15.17 29.21 6.16
N ALA A 177 -16.46 29.18 6.53
CA ALA A 177 -17.36 28.07 6.17
C ALA A 177 -17.47 27.90 4.64
N LYS A 178 -17.63 29.01 3.88
CA LYS A 178 -17.62 28.99 2.41
C LYS A 178 -16.27 28.52 1.86
N LYS A 179 -15.15 28.99 2.43
CA LYS A 179 -13.79 28.58 2.03
C LYS A 179 -13.57 27.08 2.28
N LYS A 180 -13.91 26.59 3.47
CA LYS A 180 -13.84 25.16 3.82
C LYS A 180 -14.69 24.31 2.87
N ARG A 181 -15.95 24.70 2.62
CA ARG A 181 -16.80 23.99 1.66
C ARG A 181 -16.19 23.94 0.25
N ARG A 182 -15.66 25.06 -0.25
CA ARG A 182 -14.98 25.10 -1.55
C ARG A 182 -13.75 24.19 -1.57
N TYR A 183 -12.97 24.20 -0.50
CA TYR A 183 -11.81 23.33 -0.35
C TYR A 183 -12.20 21.85 -0.34
N GLU A 184 -13.18 21.42 0.47
CA GLU A 184 -13.61 20.02 0.50
C GLU A 184 -14.13 19.53 -0.87
N LEU A 185 -14.90 20.37 -1.57
CA LEU A 185 -15.37 20.07 -2.93
C LEU A 185 -14.21 20.00 -3.94
N ALA A 186 -13.24 20.91 -3.85
CA ALA A 186 -12.06 20.92 -4.72
C ALA A 186 -11.17 19.70 -4.45
N LYS A 187 -10.95 19.38 -3.16
CA LYS A 187 -10.18 18.24 -2.69
C LYS A 187 -10.74 16.92 -3.19
N GLY A 188 -12.06 16.69 -3.05
CA GLY A 188 -12.71 15.48 -3.55
C GLY A 188 -12.51 15.31 -5.07
N LYS A 189 -12.79 16.36 -5.84
CA LYS A 189 -12.55 16.36 -7.30
C LYS A 189 -11.09 16.11 -7.66
N TYR A 190 -10.16 16.67 -6.89
CA TYR A 190 -8.73 16.50 -7.10
C TYR A 190 -8.31 15.03 -6.87
N TYR A 191 -8.75 14.42 -5.78
CA TYR A 191 -8.46 13.02 -5.48
C TYR A 191 -9.03 12.07 -6.54
N ASP A 192 -10.25 12.31 -7.01
CA ASP A 192 -10.84 11.52 -8.11
C ASP A 192 -10.03 11.65 -9.40
N ARG A 193 -9.56 12.87 -9.76
CA ARG A 193 -8.69 13.07 -10.94
C ARG A 193 -7.34 12.37 -10.79
N LEU A 194 -6.78 12.38 -9.58
CA LEU A 194 -5.50 11.77 -9.28
C LEU A 194 -5.57 10.25 -9.39
N ALA A 195 -6.60 9.64 -8.79
CA ALA A 195 -6.91 8.23 -8.94
C ALA A 195 -7.18 7.86 -10.42
N ALA A 196 -7.87 8.71 -11.19
CA ALA A 196 -8.08 8.49 -12.62
C ALA A 196 -6.78 8.57 -13.44
N LYS A 197 -5.82 9.43 -13.08
CA LYS A 197 -4.49 9.45 -13.72
C LYS A 197 -3.74 8.15 -13.45
N GLU A 198 -3.74 7.68 -12.20
CA GLU A 198 -3.12 6.43 -11.80
C GLU A 198 -3.74 5.21 -12.50
N ARG A 199 -5.08 5.13 -12.61
CA ARG A 199 -5.72 4.05 -13.38
C ARG A 199 -5.33 4.09 -14.85
N ARG A 200 -5.28 5.27 -15.48
CA ARG A 200 -4.86 5.42 -16.88
C ARG A 200 -3.41 5.01 -17.13
N PHE A 201 -2.52 5.16 -16.14
CA PHE A 201 -1.14 4.69 -16.25
C PHE A 201 -1.05 3.16 -16.45
N THR A 202 -2.04 2.39 -16.00
CA THR A 202 -2.07 0.94 -16.24
C THR A 202 -2.33 0.56 -17.70
N HIS A 203 -2.78 1.52 -18.53
CA HIS A 203 -3.22 1.32 -19.91
C HIS A 203 -4.37 0.32 -20.11
N ALA A 204 -4.99 -0.17 -19.03
CA ALA A 204 -6.16 -1.02 -19.07
C ALA A 204 -7.45 -0.23 -18.85
N SER A 205 -8.55 -0.70 -19.45
CA SER A 205 -9.88 -0.15 -19.21
C SER A 205 -10.34 -0.36 -17.76
N THR A 206 -10.06 -1.54 -17.21
CA THR A 206 -10.49 -2.01 -15.89
C THR A 206 -9.35 -2.78 -15.22
N PRO A 207 -8.30 -2.09 -14.73
CA PRO A 207 -7.19 -2.74 -14.04
C PRO A 207 -7.60 -3.26 -12.66
N ILE A 208 -7.05 -4.39 -12.23
CA ILE A 208 -7.18 -4.85 -10.84
C ILE A 208 -6.15 -4.10 -10.00
N MET A 209 -6.64 -3.34 -9.02
CA MET A 209 -5.80 -2.51 -8.17
C MET A 209 -5.57 -3.23 -6.84
N PHE A 210 -4.35 -3.72 -6.61
CA PHE A 210 -3.90 -4.20 -5.31
C PHE A 210 -3.29 -3.06 -4.51
N ILE A 211 -3.89 -2.73 -3.38
CA ILE A 211 -3.43 -1.64 -2.51
C ILE A 211 -2.96 -2.23 -1.19
N GLY A 212 -1.75 -1.84 -0.78
CA GLY A 212 -1.22 -2.26 0.51
C GLY A 212 -2.08 -1.77 1.69
N ASP A 213 -2.24 -2.64 2.69
CA ASP A 213 -3.06 -2.44 3.88
C ASP A 213 -2.39 -1.63 5.02
N ARG A 214 -1.13 -1.23 4.82
CA ARG A 214 -0.33 -0.43 5.76
C ARG A 214 0.07 0.88 5.07
N GLY A 215 0.94 1.64 5.74
CA GLY A 215 1.48 2.87 5.16
C GLY A 215 0.48 4.02 5.02
N HIS A 216 -0.76 3.90 5.52
CA HIS A 216 -1.80 4.92 5.44
C HIS A 216 -1.48 6.24 6.17
N ALA A 217 -0.24 6.48 6.65
CA ALA A 217 0.30 7.73 7.14
C ALA A 217 -0.77 8.80 7.43
N VAL A 218 -1.56 8.57 8.48
CA VAL A 218 -2.45 9.56 9.08
C VAL A 218 -1.59 10.31 10.11
N VAL A 219 -2.04 11.45 10.65
CA VAL A 219 -1.35 12.25 11.70
C VAL A 219 -0.45 13.37 11.14
N SER A 220 0.22 14.09 12.05
CA SER A 220 1.03 15.30 11.82
C SER A 220 2.14 15.13 10.76
N PRO A 221 2.59 16.24 10.15
CA PRO A 221 3.67 16.20 9.16
C PRO A 221 4.91 15.50 9.72
N PHE A 222 5.56 14.68 8.89
CA PHE A 222 6.82 14.02 9.25
C PHE A 222 7.96 14.60 8.42
N LYS A 223 9.02 15.08 9.09
CA LYS A 223 10.16 15.74 8.45
C LYS A 223 9.70 16.83 7.44
N GLY A 224 8.71 17.64 7.83
CA GLY A 224 8.13 18.69 6.97
C GLY A 224 7.20 18.19 5.85
N HIS A 225 7.06 16.89 5.64
CA HIS A 225 6.16 16.33 4.63
C HIS A 225 4.77 16.14 5.22
N LEU A 226 3.77 16.74 4.57
CA LEU A 226 2.37 16.51 4.89
C LEU A 226 2.00 15.05 4.64
N ARG A 227 1.26 14.49 5.59
CA ARG A 227 0.77 13.12 5.54
C ARG A 227 -0.62 13.09 4.91
N PHE A 228 -0.73 12.45 3.76
CA PHE A 228 -1.96 12.41 2.95
C PHE A 228 -2.63 11.04 2.95
N GLY A 229 -2.29 10.15 3.88
CA GLY A 229 -2.81 8.80 3.84
C GLY A 229 -4.27 8.69 4.32
N GLY A 230 -4.66 7.51 4.79
CA GLY A 230 -6.04 7.08 5.04
C GLY A 230 -6.64 6.31 3.86
N HIS A 231 -7.92 5.97 3.99
CA HIS A 231 -8.65 5.09 3.06
C HIS A 231 -9.23 5.81 1.83
N TRP A 232 -8.93 7.09 1.60
CA TRP A 232 -9.56 7.84 0.50
C TRP A 232 -9.21 7.25 -0.87
N LYS A 233 -8.01 6.67 -1.01
CA LYS A 233 -7.49 6.21 -2.29
C LYS A 233 -8.13 4.92 -2.75
N GLU A 234 -8.17 3.92 -1.88
CA GLU A 234 -8.89 2.66 -2.13
C GLU A 234 -10.37 2.93 -2.41
N LEU A 235 -10.99 3.86 -1.70
CA LEU A 235 -12.37 4.29 -1.94
C LEU A 235 -12.57 5.04 -3.26
N CYS A 236 -11.58 5.79 -3.73
CA CYS A 236 -11.63 6.46 -5.03
C CYS A 236 -11.45 5.47 -6.19
N HIS A 237 -10.64 4.42 -6.03
CA HIS A 237 -10.44 3.38 -7.04
C HIS A 237 -11.63 2.42 -7.11
N SER A 238 -12.17 2.00 -5.96
CA SER A 238 -13.26 1.03 -5.87
C SER A 238 -14.60 1.50 -6.43
N ARG A 239 -14.74 2.79 -6.76
CA ARG A 239 -15.88 3.32 -7.52
C ARG A 239 -15.86 2.93 -9.00
N TYR A 240 -14.69 2.56 -9.53
CA TYR A 240 -14.49 2.40 -10.98
C TYR A 240 -13.86 1.08 -11.39
N THR A 241 -13.14 0.40 -10.48
CA THR A 241 -12.38 -0.81 -10.82
C THR A 241 -12.26 -1.74 -9.61
N PRO A 242 -12.03 -3.05 -9.80
CA PRO A 242 -11.79 -3.96 -8.68
C PRO A 242 -10.58 -3.49 -7.86
N THR A 243 -10.82 -3.21 -6.58
CA THR A 243 -9.79 -2.72 -5.66
C THR A 243 -9.69 -3.66 -4.48
N LEU A 244 -8.53 -4.31 -4.36
CA LEU A 244 -8.30 -5.38 -3.40
C LEU A 244 -7.19 -4.97 -2.44
N ILE A 245 -7.49 -5.01 -1.14
CA ILE A 245 -6.56 -4.66 -0.08
C ILE A 245 -5.67 -5.87 0.20
N THR A 246 -4.37 -5.69 0.04
CA THR A 246 -3.36 -6.76 0.11
C THR A 246 -2.45 -6.55 1.30
N ASN A 247 -2.14 -7.63 2.03
CA ASN A 247 -1.23 -7.58 3.16
C ASN A 247 0.20 -7.25 2.70
N GLU A 248 0.80 -6.21 3.29
CA GLU A 248 2.16 -5.76 2.95
C GLU A 248 3.29 -6.55 3.66
N HIS A 249 3.02 -7.73 4.18
CA HIS A 249 4.02 -8.48 4.95
C HIS A 249 5.29 -8.72 4.12
N ASN A 250 6.45 -8.22 4.59
CA ASN A 250 7.75 -8.26 3.92
C ASN A 250 7.83 -7.67 2.49
N SER A 251 6.81 -6.96 2.00
CA SER A 251 6.80 -6.42 0.62
C SER A 251 8.00 -5.52 0.32
N SER A 252 8.42 -4.73 1.31
CA SER A 252 9.56 -3.81 1.23
C SER A 252 10.90 -4.44 1.65
N GLN A 253 10.92 -5.70 2.08
CA GLN A 253 12.11 -6.36 2.64
C GLN A 253 12.56 -7.59 1.86
N THR A 254 11.84 -7.99 0.82
CA THR A 254 12.12 -9.20 0.05
C THR A 254 12.56 -8.87 -1.37
N CYS A 255 13.64 -9.51 -1.82
CA CYS A 255 14.10 -9.42 -3.21
C CYS A 255 13.11 -10.12 -4.13
N LEU A 256 12.65 -9.45 -5.20
CA LEU A 256 11.70 -10.06 -6.14
C LEU A 256 12.34 -11.03 -7.15
N TRP A 257 13.67 -11.17 -7.12
CA TRP A 257 14.37 -12.11 -7.98
C TRP A 257 14.74 -13.41 -7.27
N CYS A 258 15.26 -13.33 -6.05
CA CYS A 258 15.68 -14.52 -5.30
C CYS A 258 14.83 -14.80 -4.05
N PHE A 259 13.84 -13.95 -3.75
CA PHE A 259 12.94 -14.06 -2.59
C PHE A 259 13.64 -14.09 -1.22
N SER A 260 14.92 -13.71 -1.17
CA SER A 260 15.69 -13.54 0.06
C SER A 260 15.52 -12.13 0.63
N LYS A 261 15.83 -11.96 1.93
CA LYS A 261 15.79 -10.65 2.57
C LYS A 261 16.78 -9.67 1.95
N LEU A 262 16.34 -8.42 1.83
CA LEU A 262 17.11 -7.28 1.37
C LEU A 262 17.82 -6.59 2.53
N SER A 263 18.89 -5.88 2.20
CA SER A 263 19.67 -5.07 3.16
C SER A 263 19.72 -3.62 2.72
N HIS A 264 19.76 -2.71 3.67
CA HIS A 264 19.97 -1.30 3.37
C HIS A 264 21.43 -1.07 2.91
N PRO A 265 21.64 -0.32 1.81
CA PRO A 265 22.98 0.06 1.43
C PRO A 265 23.54 1.10 2.40
N TYR A 266 24.85 1.02 2.63
CA TYR A 266 25.60 2.00 3.40
C TYR A 266 26.45 2.86 2.46
N THR A 267 26.54 4.14 2.75
CA THR A 267 27.36 5.09 2.01
C THR A 267 28.29 5.79 2.98
N ALA A 268 29.58 5.86 2.64
CA ALA A 268 30.55 6.66 3.38
C ALA A 268 30.43 8.12 2.93
N LEU A 269 30.14 9.02 3.85
CA LEU A 269 30.05 10.46 3.60
C LEU A 269 30.78 11.17 4.73
N ASP A 270 31.81 11.95 4.40
CA ASP A 270 32.65 12.69 5.34
C ASP A 270 33.25 11.83 6.47
N GLY A 271 33.76 10.63 6.13
CA GLY A 271 34.35 9.68 7.09
C GLY A 271 33.34 8.96 7.99
N GLN A 272 32.04 9.22 7.84
CA GLN A 272 30.98 8.52 8.57
C GLN A 272 30.22 7.56 7.63
N VAL A 273 29.93 6.36 8.13
CA VAL A 273 29.11 5.37 7.43
C VAL A 273 27.65 5.65 7.74
N LYS A 274 26.88 6.04 6.72
CA LYS A 274 25.45 6.34 6.85
C LYS A 274 24.61 5.37 6.04
N MET A 275 23.54 4.88 6.66
CA MET A 275 22.55 4.05 5.98
C MET A 275 21.72 4.90 5.02
N THR A 276 21.60 4.43 3.77
CA THR A 276 20.79 5.10 2.74
C THR A 276 19.34 4.61 2.83
N ASN A 277 18.47 5.49 3.33
CA ASN A 277 17.05 5.22 3.46
C ASN A 277 16.35 5.21 2.08
N GLY A 278 15.36 4.34 1.91
CA GLY A 278 14.52 4.28 0.70
C GLY A 278 15.12 3.50 -0.47
N SER A 279 16.29 2.89 -0.28
CA SER A 279 16.90 1.97 -1.24
C SER A 279 17.31 0.67 -0.56
N PHE A 280 17.43 -0.38 -1.35
CA PHE A 280 17.81 -1.73 -0.92
C PHE A 280 18.78 -2.38 -1.89
N ILE A 281 19.57 -3.33 -1.37
CA ILE A 281 20.42 -4.23 -2.14
C ILE A 281 20.14 -5.68 -1.75
N CYS A 282 20.32 -6.59 -2.69
CA CYS A 282 20.32 -8.03 -2.42
C CYS A 282 21.75 -8.50 -2.13
N LEU A 283 21.92 -9.31 -1.08
CA LEU A 283 23.21 -9.89 -0.70
C LEU A 283 23.33 -11.38 -1.05
N ASN A 284 22.24 -12.02 -1.48
CA ASN A 284 22.27 -13.44 -1.86
C ASN A 284 23.23 -13.63 -3.04
N ALA A 285 24.21 -14.52 -2.88
CA ALA A 285 25.24 -14.79 -3.87
C ALA A 285 24.70 -15.35 -5.19
N ALA A 286 23.60 -16.10 -5.13
CA ALA A 286 22.92 -16.67 -6.30
C ALA A 286 21.90 -15.71 -6.93
N CYS A 287 21.72 -14.50 -6.37
CA CYS A 287 20.75 -13.56 -6.93
C CYS A 287 21.34 -12.83 -8.15
N PRO A 288 20.61 -12.77 -9.27
CA PRO A 288 21.07 -12.03 -10.45
C PRO A 288 21.10 -10.51 -10.24
N GLN A 289 20.42 -10.01 -9.20
CA GLN A 289 20.41 -8.61 -8.80
C GLN A 289 21.24 -8.35 -7.55
N LYS A 290 22.23 -9.19 -7.27
CA LYS A 290 23.16 -9.01 -6.15
C LYS A 290 23.85 -7.64 -6.27
N TYR A 291 23.90 -6.90 -5.17
CA TYR A 291 24.48 -5.55 -5.06
C TYR A 291 23.86 -4.47 -5.96
N VAL A 292 22.82 -4.78 -6.73
CA VAL A 292 22.09 -3.78 -7.50
C VAL A 292 21.22 -2.96 -6.54
N VAL A 293 21.39 -1.64 -6.58
CA VAL A 293 20.61 -0.70 -5.77
C VAL A 293 19.22 -0.54 -6.36
N MET A 294 18.20 -0.83 -5.55
CA MET A 294 16.79 -0.79 -5.96
C MET A 294 16.00 0.20 -5.12
N SER A 295 15.07 0.90 -5.77
CA SER A 295 14.08 1.74 -5.07
C SER A 295 13.17 0.86 -4.24
N ARG A 296 13.09 1.13 -2.93
CA ARG A 296 12.19 0.43 -2.01
C ARG A 296 10.73 0.57 -2.44
N ASP A 297 10.27 1.79 -2.65
CA ASP A 297 8.85 2.08 -2.84
C ASP A 297 8.35 1.40 -4.14
N ARG A 298 9.17 1.40 -5.20
CA ARG A 298 8.88 0.69 -6.46
C ARG A 298 8.84 -0.83 -6.29
N LEU A 299 9.81 -1.38 -5.57
CA LEU A 299 9.90 -2.81 -5.30
C LEU A 299 8.71 -3.27 -4.46
N SER A 300 8.37 -2.54 -3.39
CA SER A 300 7.22 -2.79 -2.52
C SER A 300 5.93 -2.76 -3.31
N ALA A 301 5.74 -1.76 -4.19
CA ALA A 301 4.57 -1.66 -5.05
C ALA A 301 4.40 -2.91 -5.92
N LEU A 302 5.47 -3.37 -6.58
CA LEU A 302 5.42 -4.60 -7.37
C LEU A 302 5.16 -5.83 -6.49
N ALA A 303 5.80 -5.93 -5.31
CA ALA A 303 5.62 -7.04 -4.38
C ALA A 303 4.16 -7.16 -3.90
N ILE A 304 3.53 -6.04 -3.53
CA ILE A 304 2.11 -5.96 -3.15
C ILE A 304 1.23 -6.47 -4.29
N GLY A 305 1.50 -6.01 -5.52
CA GLY A 305 0.77 -6.46 -6.69
C GLY A 305 0.91 -7.96 -6.95
N LEU A 306 2.14 -8.49 -6.90
CA LEU A 306 2.43 -9.90 -7.09
C LEU A 306 1.78 -10.77 -6.01
N ALA A 307 1.85 -10.35 -4.75
CA ALA A 307 1.22 -11.03 -3.62
C ALA A 307 -0.30 -11.13 -3.82
N GLY A 308 -0.94 -10.00 -4.12
CA GLY A 308 -2.38 -9.94 -4.36
C GLY A 308 -2.81 -10.75 -5.58
N ALA A 309 -2.08 -10.63 -6.69
CA ALA A 309 -2.38 -11.37 -7.91
C ALA A 309 -2.19 -12.88 -7.75
N ALA A 310 -1.14 -13.31 -7.05
CA ALA A 310 -0.93 -14.73 -6.75
C ALA A 310 -2.07 -15.26 -5.87
N GLN A 311 -2.46 -14.52 -4.83
CA GLN A 311 -3.57 -14.94 -3.97
C GLN A 311 -4.89 -14.98 -4.73
N LEU A 312 -5.12 -14.04 -5.65
CA LEU A 312 -6.29 -14.01 -6.49
C LEU A 312 -6.36 -15.21 -7.44
N MET A 313 -5.25 -15.53 -8.12
CA MET A 313 -5.23 -16.56 -9.17
C MET A 313 -5.03 -17.99 -8.62
N LEU A 314 -4.30 -18.12 -7.51
CA LEU A 314 -3.90 -19.42 -6.95
C LEU A 314 -4.60 -19.75 -5.63
N GLY A 315 -5.25 -18.77 -4.99
CA GLY A 315 -5.74 -18.90 -3.61
C GLY A 315 -4.65 -18.78 -2.54
N TYR A 316 -3.38 -18.62 -2.95
CA TYR A 316 -2.21 -18.51 -2.07
C TYR A 316 -1.32 -17.34 -2.53
N THR A 317 -0.80 -16.57 -1.58
CA THR A 317 0.25 -15.58 -1.85
C THR A 317 1.63 -16.24 -1.82
N PHE A 318 2.66 -15.53 -2.30
CA PHE A 318 4.04 -16.00 -2.16
C PHE A 318 4.37 -16.24 -0.68
N PRO A 319 4.98 -17.37 -0.32
CA PRO A 319 5.29 -17.73 1.07
C PRO A 319 6.06 -16.66 1.86
N CYS A 320 6.98 -15.94 1.22
CA CYS A 320 7.71 -14.83 1.85
C CYS A 320 6.83 -13.62 2.24
N PHE A 321 5.63 -13.50 1.64
CA PHE A 321 4.63 -12.47 1.90
C PHE A 321 3.45 -12.98 2.74
N ASP A 322 3.40 -14.27 3.11
CA ASP A 322 2.38 -14.80 4.03
C ASP A 322 2.91 -14.74 5.48
N PRO A 323 2.34 -13.91 6.37
CA PRO A 323 2.74 -13.87 7.78
C PRO A 323 2.42 -15.17 8.53
N LYS A 324 1.59 -16.04 7.96
CA LYS A 324 1.18 -17.35 8.50
C LYS A 324 1.65 -18.48 7.57
N ASN A 325 2.82 -18.32 6.93
CA ASN A 325 3.40 -19.33 6.07
C ASN A 325 3.67 -20.63 6.84
N THR A 326 3.40 -21.77 6.20
CA THR A 326 3.72 -23.11 6.70
C THR A 326 4.32 -23.94 5.57
N THR A 327 5.05 -25.02 5.90
CA THR A 327 5.63 -25.92 4.90
C THR A 327 4.57 -26.49 3.95
N GLU A 328 3.39 -26.83 4.46
CA GLU A 328 2.26 -27.31 3.66
C GLU A 328 1.78 -26.25 2.66
N LYS A 329 1.60 -25.00 3.10
CA LYS A 329 1.21 -23.89 2.22
C LYS A 329 2.25 -23.61 1.16
N GLN A 330 3.53 -23.70 1.52
CA GLN A 330 4.64 -23.51 0.59
C GLN A 330 4.65 -24.60 -0.49
N ALA A 331 4.46 -25.87 -0.12
CA ALA A 331 4.34 -26.96 -1.09
C ALA A 331 3.13 -26.78 -2.03
N MET A 332 1.97 -26.43 -1.48
CA MET A 332 0.76 -26.14 -2.26
C MET A 332 0.96 -24.96 -3.21
N PHE A 333 1.56 -23.87 -2.73
CA PHE A 333 1.90 -22.72 -3.55
C PHE A 333 2.83 -23.12 -4.70
N SER A 334 3.94 -23.82 -4.42
CA SER A 334 4.91 -24.22 -5.45
C SER A 334 4.27 -25.09 -6.53
N HIS A 335 3.42 -26.04 -6.13
CA HIS A 335 2.65 -26.88 -7.06
C HIS A 335 1.72 -26.05 -7.95
N LEU A 336 0.88 -25.19 -7.35
CA LEU A 336 -0.06 -24.36 -8.09
C LEU A 336 0.63 -23.32 -8.98
N ALA A 337 1.73 -22.75 -8.51
CA ALA A 337 2.59 -21.84 -9.26
C ALA A 337 3.15 -22.51 -10.52
N LEU A 338 3.60 -23.77 -10.41
CA LEU A 338 4.10 -24.55 -11.55
C LEU A 338 2.97 -24.83 -12.55
N VAL A 339 1.82 -25.32 -12.07
CA VAL A 339 0.65 -25.61 -12.90
C VAL A 339 0.21 -24.36 -13.65
N PHE A 340 0.03 -23.24 -12.94
CA PHE A 340 -0.40 -21.97 -13.54
C PHE A 340 0.60 -21.42 -14.56
N SER A 341 1.90 -21.50 -14.24
CA SER A 341 2.97 -21.00 -15.11
C SER A 341 3.10 -21.78 -16.42
N ASN A 342 2.65 -23.03 -16.45
CA ASN A 342 2.72 -23.93 -17.60
C ASN A 342 1.41 -23.99 -18.41
N ARG A 343 0.33 -23.35 -17.94
CA ARG A 343 -0.90 -23.21 -18.74
C ARG A 343 -0.60 -22.41 -20.01
N LYS A 344 -0.75 -23.06 -21.17
CA LYS A 344 -0.74 -22.38 -22.48
C LYS A 344 -1.90 -21.39 -22.51
N GLN A 345 -1.66 -20.16 -22.97
CA GLN A 345 -2.74 -19.22 -23.25
C GLN A 345 -3.63 -19.87 -24.32
N GLN A 346 -4.92 -20.04 -24.05
CA GLN A 346 -5.87 -20.44 -25.08
C GLN A 346 -5.97 -19.29 -26.07
N THR A 347 -5.28 -19.39 -27.19
CA THR A 347 -5.47 -18.49 -28.33
C THR A 347 -6.83 -18.79 -28.92
N SER A 348 -7.82 -17.95 -28.66
CA SER A 348 -9.06 -17.97 -29.42
C SER A 348 -8.74 -17.64 -30.87
N SER A 349 -8.74 -18.66 -31.72
CA SER A 349 -8.69 -18.50 -33.17
C SER A 349 -9.98 -17.79 -33.60
N PRO A 350 -9.95 -16.74 -34.43
CA PRO A 350 -11.17 -16.20 -35.00
C PRO A 350 -11.75 -17.26 -35.94
N SER A 351 -12.95 -17.76 -35.62
CA SER A 351 -13.75 -18.56 -36.53
C SER A 351 -14.08 -17.70 -37.75
N VAL A 352 -13.35 -17.90 -38.85
CA VAL A 352 -13.75 -17.40 -40.16
C VAL A 352 -14.92 -18.26 -40.59
N GLY A 353 -16.13 -17.76 -40.36
CA GLY A 353 -17.36 -18.32 -40.90
C GLY A 353 -17.57 -17.81 -42.32
N GLY A 354 -17.65 -18.75 -43.26
CA GLY A 354 -18.07 -18.52 -44.64
C GLY A 354 -19.58 -18.54 -44.82
#